data_AF-A0A3M8GCZ6-F1
#
_entry.id   AF-A0A3M8GCZ6-F1
#
_cell.length_a   1.000
_cell.length_b   1.000
_cell.length_c   1.000
_cell.angle_alpha   90.00
_cell.angle_beta   90.00
_cell.angle_gamma   90.00
#
_symmetry.space_group_name_H-M   'P 1'
#
loop_
_entity.id
_entity.type
_entity.pdbx_description
1 polymer ?
#
loop_
_entity_poly.entity_id
_entity_poly.type
_entity_poly.pdbx_seq_one_letter_code
_entity_poly.pdbx_strand_id
1 'polypeptide(L)'
;MNREQTPIIILGMHRSGTSMLSDLLKELGLNTGNKLGSHGEADFFLKLNDWLLEQTSSSWDNPFNLEKIYLKENKEEYDCFLSYLKSVLKSPLKFKFRLFSRLFKPNQHWGFKDPVTCLTLPFWLDIYPKAKVIYITRHGLDVASSLMVRNEKKFKKAKSRLRNKKLYPYYLMYKNYIGRDRRNRSFISSLECKNLDHGVKLWDYYNKSCKAFIKPIEPNNLYQIKYEDLLEKPEYSLKELAEFIGLKYNDELIKKITKGINSDRAYSYRKFLDSNTINDHNDILKNHDY
;
A
#
# COMPACT_ATOMS: atom_id res chain seq x y z
N MET A 1 -4.38 17.24 -23.94
CA MET A 1 -3.78 16.09 -23.21
C MET A 1 -4.09 14.84 -23.99
N ASN A 2 -3.08 14.16 -24.56
CA ASN A 2 -3.28 12.85 -25.17
C ASN A 2 -3.92 11.90 -24.14
N ARG A 3 -4.72 10.93 -24.61
CA ARG A 3 -5.36 9.87 -23.82
C ARG A 3 -4.33 8.95 -23.14
N GLU A 4 -3.53 9.51 -22.23
CA GLU A 4 -2.83 8.73 -21.21
C GLU A 4 -3.93 8.19 -20.30
N GLN A 5 -4.23 6.90 -20.43
CA GLN A 5 -5.26 6.22 -19.64
C GLN A 5 -5.11 6.59 -18.17
N THR A 6 -6.21 6.91 -17.49
CA THR A 6 -6.15 7.29 -16.08
C THR A 6 -5.89 6.05 -15.22
N PRO A 7 -5.01 6.10 -14.21
CA PRO A 7 -4.65 4.93 -13.44
C PRO A 7 -5.80 4.40 -12.58
N ILE A 8 -5.68 3.12 -12.25
CA ILE A 8 -6.36 2.52 -11.10
C ILE A 8 -5.42 2.63 -9.89
N ILE A 9 -5.86 3.29 -8.83
CA ILE A 9 -5.10 3.44 -7.59
C ILE A 9 -5.65 2.44 -6.58
N ILE A 10 -4.83 1.47 -6.18
CA ILE A 10 -5.20 0.49 -5.15
C ILE A 10 -4.67 0.96 -3.81
N LEU A 11 -5.59 1.31 -2.92
CA LEU A 11 -5.37 1.82 -1.58
C LEU A 11 -5.62 0.75 -0.53
N GLY A 12 -4.86 0.83 0.54
CA GLY A 12 -5.07 0.04 1.75
C GLY A 12 -3.80 0.07 2.58
N MET A 13 -3.97 0.17 3.90
CA MET A 13 -2.86 0.19 4.85
C MET A 13 -1.95 -1.05 4.66
N HIS A 14 -0.70 -0.98 5.12
CA HIS A 14 0.16 -2.14 5.16
C HIS A 14 -0.55 -3.34 5.80
N ARG A 15 -0.41 -4.53 5.17
CA ARG A 15 -0.99 -5.80 5.64
C ARG A 15 -2.52 -5.92 5.54
N SER A 16 -3.21 -4.97 4.91
CA SER A 16 -4.66 -5.04 4.59
C SER A 16 -5.04 -6.00 3.46
N GLY A 17 -4.08 -6.60 2.75
CA GLY A 17 -4.35 -7.50 1.62
C GLY A 17 -4.23 -6.84 0.24
N THR A 18 -3.77 -5.58 0.17
CA THR A 18 -3.48 -4.89 -1.10
C THR A 18 -2.59 -5.66 -2.07
N SER A 19 -1.61 -6.44 -1.61
CA SER A 19 -0.79 -7.29 -2.49
C SER A 19 -1.60 -8.41 -3.13
N MET A 20 -2.42 -9.11 -2.34
CA MET A 20 -3.29 -10.17 -2.85
C MET A 20 -4.27 -9.61 -3.88
N LEU A 21 -4.96 -8.52 -3.54
CA LEU A 21 -5.87 -7.83 -4.47
C LEU A 21 -5.15 -7.41 -5.77
N SER A 22 -3.96 -6.82 -5.66
CA SER A 22 -3.17 -6.42 -6.83
C SER A 22 -2.78 -7.61 -7.70
N ASP A 23 -2.42 -8.75 -7.11
CA ASP A 23 -2.05 -9.96 -7.85
C ASP A 23 -3.28 -10.58 -8.56
N LEU A 24 -4.45 -10.61 -7.90
CA LEU A 24 -5.70 -11.04 -8.55
C LEU A 24 -6.04 -10.18 -9.77
N LEU A 25 -5.91 -8.85 -9.64
CA LEU A 25 -6.18 -7.92 -10.75
C LEU A 25 -5.15 -8.03 -11.88
N LYS A 26 -3.89 -8.36 -11.58
CA LYS A 26 -2.86 -8.61 -12.60
C LYS A 26 -3.20 -9.84 -13.44
N GLU A 27 -3.68 -10.92 -12.81
CA GLU A 27 -4.14 -12.11 -13.52
C GLU A 27 -5.33 -11.82 -14.46
N LEU A 28 -6.14 -10.81 -14.13
CA LEU A 28 -7.21 -10.29 -15.01
C LEU A 28 -6.72 -9.29 -16.08
N GLY A 29 -5.41 -9.00 -16.13
CA GLY A 29 -4.80 -8.17 -17.17
C GLY A 29 -4.48 -6.72 -16.75
N LEU A 30 -4.64 -6.36 -15.47
CA LEU A 30 -4.20 -5.06 -14.96
C LEU A 30 -2.67 -4.92 -15.03
N ASN A 31 -2.19 -3.91 -15.74
CA ASN A 31 -0.76 -3.62 -15.80
C ASN A 31 -0.32 -2.77 -14.61
N THR A 32 0.55 -3.32 -13.76
CA THR A 32 1.11 -2.61 -12.59
C THR A 32 2.58 -2.24 -12.75
N GLY A 33 3.15 -2.50 -13.94
CA GLY A 33 4.54 -2.22 -14.27
C GLY A 33 5.45 -3.44 -14.07
N ASN A 34 6.71 -3.31 -14.52
CA ASN A 34 7.64 -4.44 -14.57
C ASN A 34 8.64 -4.48 -13.41
N LYS A 35 8.91 -3.33 -12.80
CA LYS A 35 9.83 -3.24 -11.67
C LYS A 35 9.04 -3.13 -10.38
N LEU A 36 8.67 -4.29 -9.88
CA LEU A 36 7.90 -4.43 -8.65
C LEU A 36 8.82 -4.83 -7.51
N GLY A 37 8.59 -4.25 -6.34
CA GLY A 37 9.17 -4.72 -5.09
C GLY A 37 8.60 -6.08 -4.68
N SER A 38 9.09 -6.62 -3.56
CA SER A 38 8.69 -7.94 -3.06
C SER A 38 7.20 -8.08 -2.70
N HIS A 39 6.45 -6.99 -2.62
CA HIS A 39 5.02 -6.99 -2.31
C HIS A 39 4.18 -6.37 -3.44
N GLY A 40 4.73 -6.28 -4.65
CA GLY A 40 4.03 -5.85 -5.84
C GLY A 40 3.94 -4.33 -6.02
N GLU A 41 4.61 -3.54 -5.18
CA GLU A 41 4.64 -2.08 -5.36
C GLU A 41 5.59 -1.68 -6.49
N ALA A 42 5.14 -0.79 -7.36
CA ALA A 42 6.00 -0.24 -8.40
C ALA A 42 7.06 0.69 -7.76
N ASP A 43 8.34 0.33 -7.97
CA ASP A 43 9.53 0.97 -7.39
C ASP A 43 9.56 2.51 -7.52
N PHE A 44 8.91 3.03 -8.55
CA PHE A 44 8.80 4.47 -8.80
C PHE A 44 7.88 5.17 -7.81
N PHE A 45 6.61 4.75 -7.74
CA PHE A 45 5.62 5.31 -6.83
C PHE A 45 6.05 5.12 -5.38
N LEU A 46 6.63 3.95 -5.09
CA LEU A 46 7.25 3.62 -3.82
C LEU A 46 8.23 4.70 -3.33
N LYS A 47 9.16 5.11 -4.21
CA LYS A 47 10.20 6.10 -3.87
C LYS A 47 9.69 7.54 -3.84
N LEU A 48 8.67 7.86 -4.64
CA LEU A 48 8.02 9.16 -4.57
C LEU A 48 7.25 9.33 -3.26
N ASN A 49 6.53 8.29 -2.84
CA ASN A 49 5.85 8.29 -1.55
C ASN A 49 6.87 8.38 -0.38
N ASP A 50 7.98 7.64 -0.44
CA ASP A 50 9.06 7.81 0.56
C ASP A 50 9.59 9.24 0.59
N TRP A 51 9.85 9.83 -0.57
CA TRP A 51 10.34 11.20 -0.67
C TRP A 51 9.35 12.21 -0.08
N LEU A 52 8.04 12.01 -0.30
CA LEU A 52 6.99 12.83 0.30
C LEU A 52 6.97 12.72 1.83
N LEU A 53 7.04 11.49 2.37
CA LEU A 53 7.12 11.28 3.81
C LEU A 53 8.35 11.95 4.45
N GLU A 54 9.50 11.91 3.76
CA GLU A 54 10.72 12.56 4.24
C GLU A 54 10.58 14.07 4.39
N GLN A 55 9.72 14.74 3.60
CA GLN A 55 9.53 16.19 3.70
C GLN A 55 8.97 16.62 5.07
N THR A 56 8.27 15.71 5.76
CA THR A 56 7.73 15.94 7.11
C THR A 56 8.50 15.19 8.19
N SER A 57 9.70 14.68 7.89
CA SER A 57 10.43 13.76 8.78
C SER A 57 9.57 12.56 9.22
N SER A 58 8.63 12.14 8.38
CA SER A 58 7.75 11.01 8.64
C SER A 58 8.28 9.74 7.99
N SER A 59 7.79 8.61 8.47
CA SER A 59 7.99 7.31 7.87
C SER A 59 6.67 6.55 7.82
N TRP A 60 6.61 5.48 7.03
CA TRP A 60 5.36 4.72 6.87
C TRP A 60 4.83 4.16 8.20
N ASP A 61 5.72 3.87 9.14
CA ASP A 61 5.48 3.30 10.48
C ASP A 61 5.40 4.37 11.59
N ASN A 62 5.71 5.63 11.26
CA ASN A 62 5.56 6.79 12.13
C ASN A 62 5.09 8.02 11.31
N PRO A 63 3.85 8.02 10.82
CA PRO A 63 3.34 9.02 9.89
C PRO A 63 2.68 10.25 10.55
N PHE A 64 2.71 10.38 11.88
CA PHE A 64 1.86 11.32 12.62
C PHE A 64 2.16 12.81 12.36
N ASN A 65 3.27 13.14 11.70
CA ASN A 65 3.59 14.52 11.31
C ASN A 65 3.06 14.90 9.92
N LEU A 66 2.42 13.98 9.19
CA LEU A 66 1.98 14.25 7.83
C LEU A 66 0.91 15.34 7.80
N GLU A 67 -0.08 15.32 8.69
CA GLU A 67 -1.25 16.23 8.66
C GLU A 67 -0.91 17.70 8.32
N LYS A 68 0.22 18.20 8.85
CA LYS A 68 0.75 19.56 8.63
C LYS A 68 0.95 19.97 7.16
N ILE A 69 1.23 19.02 6.26
CA ILE A 69 1.45 19.29 4.82
C ILE A 69 0.26 18.87 3.96
N TYR A 70 -0.41 17.76 4.28
CA TYR A 70 -1.38 17.13 3.36
C TYR A 70 -2.82 17.61 3.54
N LEU A 71 -3.15 18.29 4.65
CA LEU A 71 -4.48 18.86 4.89
C LEU A 71 -4.70 20.22 4.20
N LYS A 72 -3.79 20.66 3.32
CA LYS A 72 -3.84 21.96 2.63
C LYS A 72 -3.87 23.16 3.58
N GLU A 73 -3.43 23.00 4.83
CA GLU A 73 -3.28 24.10 5.80
C GLU A 73 -2.33 25.18 5.26
N ASN A 74 -1.26 24.76 4.57
CA ASN A 74 -0.40 25.64 3.79
C ASN A 74 -0.48 25.30 2.29
N LYS A 75 -1.31 26.05 1.56
CA LYS A 75 -1.54 25.86 0.13
C LYS A 75 -0.29 26.06 -0.72
N GLU A 76 0.57 27.02 -0.38
CA GLU A 76 1.76 27.34 -1.15
C GLU A 76 2.76 26.17 -1.15
N GLU A 77 3.01 25.59 0.03
CA GLU A 77 3.85 24.39 0.17
C GLU A 77 3.28 23.22 -0.63
N TYR A 78 1.96 22.97 -0.50
CA TYR A 78 1.28 21.90 -1.24
C TYR A 78 1.44 22.06 -2.76
N ASP A 79 1.19 23.26 -3.29
CA ASP A 79 1.29 23.56 -4.72
C ASP A 79 2.74 23.42 -5.22
N CYS A 80 3.73 23.76 -4.39
CA CYS A 80 5.15 23.54 -4.67
C CYS A 80 5.49 22.04 -4.79
N PHE A 81 5.08 21.22 -3.82
CA PHE A 81 5.29 19.77 -3.87
C PHE A 81 4.57 19.12 -5.05
N LEU A 82 3.33 19.52 -5.33
CA LEU A 82 2.57 19.03 -6.47
C LEU A 82 3.26 19.37 -7.80
N SER A 83 3.80 20.58 -7.93
CA SER A 83 4.56 21.04 -9.10
C SER A 83 5.86 20.24 -9.28
N TYR A 84 6.56 19.94 -8.18
CA TYR A 84 7.73 19.08 -8.20
C TYR A 84 7.37 17.66 -8.67
N LEU A 85 6.34 17.03 -8.11
CA LEU A 85 5.89 15.70 -8.53
C LEU A 85 5.51 15.64 -10.00
N LYS A 86 4.75 16.63 -10.49
CA LYS A 86 4.41 16.78 -11.92
C LYS A 86 5.67 16.89 -12.79
N SER A 87 6.69 17.59 -12.32
CA SER A 87 7.98 17.71 -13.03
C SER A 87 8.74 16.40 -13.05
N VAL A 88 8.78 15.64 -11.95
CA VAL A 88 9.42 14.32 -11.90
C VAL A 88 8.73 13.32 -12.84
N LEU A 89 7.40 13.32 -12.89
CA LEU A 89 6.60 12.48 -13.81
C LEU A 89 6.86 12.80 -15.29
N LYS A 90 7.12 14.07 -15.62
CA LYS A 90 7.50 14.50 -16.97
C LYS A 90 8.96 14.20 -17.30
N SER A 91 9.83 14.14 -16.28
CA SER A 91 11.28 14.01 -16.46
C SER A 91 11.72 12.65 -17.03
N PRO A 92 12.89 12.57 -17.69
CA PRO A 92 13.46 11.30 -18.15
C PRO A 92 13.75 10.29 -17.02
N LEU A 93 13.74 10.69 -15.74
CA LEU A 93 13.91 9.77 -14.61
C LEU A 93 12.90 8.63 -14.66
N LYS A 94 11.71 8.85 -15.22
CA LYS A 94 10.69 7.82 -15.41
C LYS A 94 11.18 6.62 -16.24
N PHE A 95 12.14 6.83 -17.14
CA PHE A 95 12.77 5.76 -17.93
C PHE A 95 13.77 4.94 -17.10
N LYS A 96 14.48 5.55 -16.14
CA LYS A 96 15.32 4.83 -15.16
C LYS A 96 14.51 3.81 -14.36
N PHE A 97 13.24 4.12 -14.12
CA PHE A 97 12.30 3.22 -13.44
C PHE A 97 11.56 2.28 -14.39
N ARG A 98 11.87 2.30 -15.70
CA ARG A 98 11.17 1.55 -16.76
C ARG A 98 9.64 1.72 -16.68
N LEU A 99 9.22 2.88 -16.19
CA LEU A 99 7.83 3.14 -15.82
C LEU A 99 6.99 3.36 -17.08
N PHE A 100 7.43 4.26 -17.96
CA PHE A 100 6.60 4.71 -19.08
C PHE A 100 6.72 3.88 -20.35
N SER A 101 7.84 3.22 -20.63
CA SER A 101 7.96 2.43 -21.88
C SER A 101 7.08 1.18 -21.90
N ARG A 102 6.47 0.78 -20.76
CA ARG A 102 5.69 -0.46 -20.66
C ARG A 102 4.45 -0.43 -19.75
N LEU A 103 4.21 0.58 -18.91
CA LEU A 103 2.89 0.76 -18.28
C LEU A 103 1.84 1.18 -19.31
N PHE A 104 2.26 2.06 -20.21
CA PHE A 104 1.40 2.63 -21.25
C PHE A 104 1.46 1.75 -22.50
N LYS A 105 0.89 0.56 -22.40
CA LYS A 105 0.46 -0.14 -23.61
C LYS A 105 -0.88 0.48 -24.04
N PRO A 106 -1.02 0.95 -25.29
CA PRO A 106 -2.30 1.43 -25.79
C PRO A 106 -3.40 0.41 -25.50
N ASN A 107 -4.56 0.86 -25.02
CA ASN A 107 -5.73 0.03 -24.71
C ASN A 107 -5.56 -0.99 -23.56
N GLN A 108 -4.57 -0.84 -22.69
CA GLN A 108 -4.44 -1.68 -21.48
C GLN A 108 -4.70 -0.88 -20.20
N HIS A 109 -5.57 -1.39 -19.33
CA HIS A 109 -5.74 -0.80 -18.00
C HIS A 109 -4.42 -0.87 -17.22
N TRP A 110 -4.03 0.23 -16.60
CA TRP A 110 -2.87 0.27 -15.73
C TRP A 110 -3.22 0.86 -14.38
N GLY A 111 -2.42 0.51 -13.38
CA GLY A 111 -2.61 0.99 -12.03
C GLY A 111 -1.36 0.82 -11.20
N PHE A 112 -1.42 1.30 -9.97
CA PHE A 112 -0.36 1.08 -9.01
C PHE A 112 -0.94 0.93 -7.61
N LYS A 113 -0.12 0.32 -6.76
CA LYS A 113 -0.43 0.04 -5.38
C LYS A 113 0.80 0.36 -4.56
N ASP A 114 0.61 1.14 -3.51
CA ASP A 114 1.56 1.29 -2.43
C ASP A 114 0.80 1.72 -1.16
N PRO A 115 1.03 1.09 0.00
CA PRO A 115 0.24 1.39 1.18
C PRO A 115 0.35 2.84 1.69
N VAL A 116 1.49 3.50 1.46
CA VAL A 116 1.69 4.92 1.84
C VAL A 116 0.83 5.84 0.96
N THR A 117 0.38 5.37 -0.21
CA THR A 117 -0.57 6.10 -1.05
C THR A 117 -1.85 6.47 -0.30
N CYS A 118 -2.26 5.73 0.73
CA CYS A 118 -3.36 6.12 1.62
C CYS A 118 -3.15 7.49 2.29
N LEU A 119 -1.89 7.86 2.54
CA LEU A 119 -1.51 9.10 3.21
C LEU A 119 -1.16 10.21 2.22
N THR A 120 -0.72 9.85 1.02
CA THR A 120 -0.35 10.80 -0.04
C THR A 120 -1.40 10.91 -1.15
N LEU A 121 -2.60 10.33 -0.96
CA LEU A 121 -3.66 10.26 -1.97
C LEU A 121 -4.02 11.63 -2.59
N PRO A 122 -4.10 12.74 -1.83
CA PRO A 122 -4.47 14.05 -2.40
C PRO A 122 -3.60 14.45 -3.59
N PHE A 123 -2.29 14.27 -3.50
CA PHE A 123 -1.36 14.56 -4.60
C PHE A 123 -1.66 13.73 -5.85
N TRP A 124 -1.98 12.45 -5.67
CA TRP A 124 -2.28 11.54 -6.78
C TRP A 124 -3.61 11.86 -7.46
N LEU A 125 -4.62 12.29 -6.71
CA LEU A 125 -5.90 12.75 -7.27
C LEU A 125 -5.74 14.09 -8.01
N ASP A 126 -4.92 15.01 -7.50
CA ASP A 126 -4.64 16.29 -8.19
C ASP A 126 -3.77 16.11 -9.46
N ILE A 127 -3.02 15.01 -9.55
CA ILE A 127 -2.29 14.61 -10.77
C ILE A 127 -3.22 13.85 -11.73
N TYR A 128 -4.06 12.95 -11.22
CA TYR A 128 -4.96 12.09 -11.98
C TYR A 128 -6.41 12.22 -11.49
N PRO A 129 -7.12 13.31 -11.85
CA PRO A 129 -8.43 13.62 -11.28
C PRO A 129 -9.55 12.65 -11.68
N LYS A 130 -9.32 11.84 -12.72
CA LYS A 130 -10.27 10.81 -13.19
C LYS A 130 -9.85 9.38 -12.79
N ALA A 131 -8.95 9.24 -11.82
CA ALA A 131 -8.46 7.95 -11.39
C ALA A 131 -9.58 7.15 -10.73
N LYS A 132 -9.68 5.87 -11.06
CA LYS A 132 -10.50 4.93 -10.30
C LYS A 132 -9.71 4.49 -9.07
N VAL A 133 -10.35 4.49 -7.92
CA VAL A 133 -9.76 4.17 -6.63
C VAL A 133 -10.42 2.91 -6.09
N ILE A 134 -9.61 1.90 -5.77
CA ILE A 134 -10.05 0.71 -5.05
C ILE A 134 -9.47 0.79 -3.65
N TYR A 135 -10.32 0.83 -2.63
CA TYR A 135 -9.91 0.91 -1.24
C TYR A 135 -10.22 -0.39 -0.50
N ILE A 136 -9.17 -1.14 -0.15
CA ILE A 136 -9.29 -2.35 0.66
C ILE A 136 -8.99 -2.06 2.13
N THR A 137 -9.92 -2.44 3.00
CA THR A 137 -9.76 -2.39 4.46
C THR A 137 -9.60 -3.80 5.03
N ARG A 138 -9.07 -3.91 6.24
CA ARG A 138 -8.96 -5.17 6.98
C ARG A 138 -9.10 -4.88 8.46
N HIS A 139 -9.60 -5.83 9.23
CA HIS A 139 -9.73 -5.73 10.68
C HIS A 139 -8.41 -5.32 11.36
N GLY A 140 -8.46 -4.32 12.26
CA GLY A 140 -7.28 -3.69 12.85
C GLY A 140 -6.37 -4.64 13.62
N LEU A 141 -6.94 -5.56 14.42
CA LEU A 141 -6.16 -6.55 15.17
C LEU A 141 -5.41 -7.53 14.27
N ASP A 142 -5.99 -7.92 13.14
CA ASP A 142 -5.33 -8.78 12.15
C ASP A 142 -4.14 -8.06 11.51
N VAL A 143 -4.33 -6.77 11.19
CA VAL A 143 -3.29 -5.93 10.60
C VAL A 143 -2.14 -5.73 11.58
N ALA A 144 -2.44 -5.34 12.82
CA ALA A 144 -1.46 -5.12 13.87
C ALA A 144 -0.66 -6.41 14.19
N SER A 145 -1.35 -7.53 14.38
CA SER A 145 -0.70 -8.84 14.59
C SER A 145 0.20 -9.23 13.41
N SER A 146 -0.24 -8.97 12.18
CA SER A 146 0.53 -9.24 10.96
C SER A 146 1.77 -8.34 10.82
N LEU A 147 1.72 -7.11 11.34
CA LEU A 147 2.88 -6.21 11.45
C LEU A 147 3.88 -6.72 12.49
N MET A 148 3.42 -7.19 13.65
CA MET A 148 4.28 -7.78 14.69
C MET A 148 5.06 -8.98 14.18
N VAL A 149 4.37 -9.95 13.55
CA VAL A 149 5.02 -11.14 12.95
C VAL A 149 6.04 -10.74 11.88
N ARG A 150 5.73 -9.72 11.06
CA ARG A 150 6.67 -9.21 10.06
C ARG A 150 7.90 -8.59 10.72
N ASN A 151 7.72 -7.81 11.78
CA ASN A 151 8.80 -7.15 12.49
C ASN A 151 9.73 -8.17 13.18
N GLU A 152 9.14 -9.17 13.83
CA GLU A 152 9.89 -10.25 14.48
C GLU A 152 10.78 -11.03 13.48
N LYS A 153 10.24 -11.34 12.29
CA LYS A 153 11.02 -11.96 11.20
C LYS A 153 12.18 -11.08 10.75
N LYS A 154 11.97 -9.76 10.61
CA LYS A 154 13.06 -8.82 10.28
C LYS A 154 14.13 -8.80 11.36
N PHE A 155 13.72 -8.76 12.63
CA PHE A 155 14.63 -8.76 13.78
C PHE A 155 15.48 -10.03 13.85
N LYS A 156 14.86 -11.21 13.71
CA LYS A 156 15.55 -12.51 13.61
C LYS A 156 16.58 -12.53 12.48
N LYS A 157 16.21 -12.00 11.30
CA LYS A 157 17.13 -11.90 10.15
C LYS A 157 18.30 -10.94 10.43
N ALA A 158 18.07 -9.80 11.08
CA ALA A 158 19.12 -8.87 11.48
C ALA A 158 20.11 -9.53 12.46
N LYS A 159 19.59 -10.22 13.49
CA LYS A 159 20.40 -10.98 14.46
C LYS A 159 21.23 -12.07 13.77
N SER A 160 20.63 -12.81 12.84
CA SER A 160 21.35 -13.84 12.07
C SER A 160 22.49 -13.26 11.22
N ARG A 161 22.31 -12.09 10.60
CA ARG A 161 23.37 -11.42 9.83
C ARG A 161 24.52 -10.98 10.71
N LEU A 162 24.24 -10.40 11.88
CA LEU A 162 25.28 -10.01 12.84
C LEU A 162 26.13 -11.19 13.31
N ARG A 163 25.52 -12.37 13.50
CA ARG A 163 26.24 -13.58 13.92
C ARG A 163 27.25 -14.04 12.86
N ASN A 164 27.00 -13.77 11.58
CA ASN A 164 27.92 -14.13 10.49
C ASN A 164 29.03 -13.07 10.35
N LYS A 165 29.99 -13.08 11.29
CA LYS A 165 31.09 -12.10 11.36
C LYS A 165 31.93 -12.04 10.07
N LYS A 166 32.04 -13.14 9.31
CA LYS A 166 32.80 -13.20 8.05
C LYS A 166 32.13 -12.40 6.93
N LEU A 167 30.82 -12.55 6.75
CA LEU A 167 30.08 -11.89 5.66
C LEU A 167 29.52 -10.51 6.04
N TYR A 168 29.44 -10.20 7.32
CA TYR A 168 28.85 -8.96 7.80
C TYR A 168 29.53 -7.67 7.27
N PRO A 169 30.87 -7.58 7.17
CA PRO A 169 31.54 -6.42 6.56
C PRO A 169 31.13 -6.18 5.10
N TYR A 170 31.06 -7.24 4.29
CA TYR A 170 30.59 -7.15 2.90
C TYR A 170 29.13 -6.74 2.81
N TYR A 171 28.30 -7.25 3.73
CA TYR A 171 26.91 -6.81 3.85
C TYR A 171 26.82 -5.31 4.17
N LEU A 172 27.63 -4.79 5.10
CA LEU A 172 27.66 -3.35 5.43
C LEU A 172 28.14 -2.51 4.24
N MET A 173 29.19 -2.96 3.55
CA MET A 173 29.69 -2.29 2.34
C MET A 173 28.61 -2.24 1.26
N TYR A 174 27.98 -3.39 0.97
CA TYR A 174 26.89 -3.46 0.01
C TYR A 174 25.72 -2.57 0.44
N LYS A 175 25.27 -2.67 1.69
CA LYS A 175 24.11 -1.95 2.22
C LYS A 175 24.29 -0.42 2.21
N ASN A 176 25.47 0.08 2.59
CA ASN A 176 25.69 1.51 2.78
C ASN A 176 26.17 2.23 1.51
N TYR A 177 26.90 1.55 0.63
CA TYR A 177 27.53 2.19 -0.53
C TYR A 177 26.94 1.77 -1.87
N ILE A 178 26.54 0.50 -2.01
CA ILE A 178 26.13 -0.08 -3.31
C ILE A 178 24.59 -0.14 -3.42
N GLY A 179 23.93 -0.62 -2.38
CA GLY A 179 22.49 -0.76 -2.22
C GLY A 179 21.86 0.58 -1.85
N ARG A 180 21.73 1.48 -2.84
CA ARG A 180 21.13 2.82 -2.71
C ARG A 180 19.61 2.82 -2.40
N ASP A 181 19.09 1.82 -1.70
CA ASP A 181 17.69 1.77 -1.27
C ASP A 181 17.56 2.36 0.14
N ARG A 182 16.88 3.51 0.24
CA ARG A 182 16.74 4.28 1.48
C ARG A 182 16.05 3.47 2.59
N ARG A 183 15.09 2.62 2.24
CA ARG A 183 14.38 1.74 3.18
C ARG A 183 15.27 0.65 3.78
N ASN A 184 16.41 0.39 3.14
CA ASN A 184 17.40 -0.58 3.59
C ASN A 184 18.55 0.06 4.37
N ARG A 185 18.52 1.35 4.75
CA ARG A 185 19.59 1.98 5.55
C ARG A 185 19.56 1.56 7.01
N SER A 186 18.38 1.52 7.63
CA SER A 186 18.23 1.22 9.06
C SER A 186 18.75 -0.17 9.42
N PHE A 187 19.38 -0.32 10.59
CA PHE A 187 19.84 -1.63 11.08
C PHE A 187 18.64 -2.58 11.27
N ILE A 188 17.62 -2.10 11.98
CA ILE A 188 16.28 -2.68 12.07
C ILE A 188 15.30 -1.55 11.78
N SER A 189 14.33 -1.75 10.89
CA SER A 189 13.23 -0.81 10.63
C SER A 189 12.01 -1.18 11.47
N SER A 190 11.22 -0.18 11.86
CA SER A 190 9.86 -0.39 12.41
C SER A 190 9.82 -1.10 13.76
N LEU A 191 10.72 -0.69 14.66
CA LEU A 191 10.81 -1.27 16.01
C LEU A 191 9.49 -1.17 16.77
N GLU A 192 8.76 -0.06 16.64
CA GLU A 192 7.46 0.14 17.30
C GLU A 192 6.38 -0.84 16.83
N CYS A 193 6.48 -1.36 15.60
CA CYS A 193 5.57 -2.39 15.11
C CYS A 193 5.74 -3.76 15.82
N LYS A 194 6.56 -3.86 16.87
CA LYS A 194 6.55 -5.00 17.80
C LYS A 194 5.39 -4.94 18.80
N ASN A 195 4.82 -3.76 19.02
CA ASN A 195 3.75 -3.51 19.99
C ASN A 195 2.40 -3.56 19.28
N LEU A 196 1.44 -4.30 19.84
CA LEU A 196 0.10 -4.42 19.26
C LEU A 196 -0.60 -3.05 19.22
N ASP A 197 -0.57 -2.31 20.33
CA ASP A 197 -1.18 -0.99 20.48
C ASP A 197 -0.67 0.00 19.44
N HIS A 198 0.65 0.01 19.18
CA HIS A 198 1.22 0.85 18.11
C HIS A 198 0.68 0.43 16.74
N GLY A 199 0.59 -0.87 16.49
CA GLY A 199 0.01 -1.40 15.26
C GLY A 199 -1.45 -0.98 15.06
N VAL A 200 -2.26 -1.00 16.13
CA VAL A 200 -3.67 -0.58 16.09
C VAL A 200 -3.80 0.93 15.93
N LYS A 201 -3.00 1.74 16.64
CA LYS A 201 -2.95 3.20 16.45
C LYS A 201 -2.52 3.59 15.04
N LEU A 202 -1.51 2.91 14.50
CA LEU A 202 -1.05 3.12 13.13
C LEU A 202 -2.16 2.75 12.13
N TRP A 203 -2.88 1.66 12.38
CA TRP A 203 -4.02 1.25 11.55
C TRP A 203 -5.14 2.29 11.60
N ASP A 204 -5.52 2.76 12.78
CA ASP A 204 -6.54 3.79 12.96
C ASP A 204 -6.18 5.06 12.19
N TYR A 205 -4.94 5.53 12.34
CA TYR A 205 -4.42 6.71 11.66
C TYR A 205 -4.55 6.59 10.14
N TYR A 206 -4.03 5.51 9.54
CA TYR A 206 -4.11 5.30 8.09
C TYR A 206 -5.55 5.25 7.58
N ASN A 207 -6.45 4.53 8.28
CA ASN A 207 -7.82 4.40 7.84
C ASN A 207 -8.58 5.74 7.97
N LYS A 208 -8.36 6.50 9.04
CA LYS A 208 -8.95 7.84 9.21
C LYS A 208 -8.48 8.80 8.12
N SER A 209 -7.17 8.89 7.88
CA SER A 209 -6.62 9.74 6.81
C SER A 209 -7.15 9.33 5.44
N CYS A 210 -7.13 8.03 5.13
CA CYS A 210 -7.61 7.54 3.84
C CYS A 210 -9.12 7.80 3.65
N LYS A 211 -9.94 7.55 4.68
CA LYS A 211 -11.39 7.83 4.66
C LYS A 211 -11.66 9.32 4.40
N ALA A 212 -10.90 10.22 5.02
CA ALA A 212 -11.02 11.66 4.77
C ALA A 212 -10.71 12.03 3.31
N PHE A 213 -9.68 11.43 2.72
CA PHE A 213 -9.24 11.73 1.35
C PHE A 213 -10.10 11.10 0.25
N ILE A 214 -10.79 9.98 0.53
CA ILE A 214 -11.69 9.35 -0.46
C ILE A 214 -13.10 9.94 -0.44
N LYS A 215 -13.51 10.62 0.64
CA LYS A 215 -14.84 11.26 0.76
C LYS A 215 -15.24 12.16 -0.42
N PRO A 216 -14.36 12.98 -1.01
CA PRO A 216 -14.72 13.82 -2.16
C PRO A 216 -14.69 13.09 -3.52
N ILE A 217 -14.31 11.81 -3.58
CA ILE A 217 -14.26 11.06 -4.84
C ILE A 217 -15.68 10.70 -5.28
N GLU A 218 -15.97 10.89 -6.57
CA GLU A 218 -17.25 10.50 -7.15
C GLU A 218 -17.52 8.99 -6.94
N PRO A 219 -18.76 8.58 -6.60
CA PRO A 219 -19.08 7.17 -6.35
C PRO A 219 -18.68 6.22 -7.48
N ASN A 220 -18.80 6.65 -8.74
CA ASN A 220 -18.41 5.85 -9.91
C ASN A 220 -16.89 5.65 -10.05
N ASN A 221 -16.08 6.39 -9.30
CA ASN A 221 -14.63 6.31 -9.28
C ASN A 221 -14.09 5.72 -7.97
N LEU A 222 -14.94 5.27 -7.04
CA LEU A 222 -14.52 4.69 -5.76
C LEU A 222 -15.19 3.33 -5.54
N TYR A 223 -14.39 2.28 -5.37
CA TYR A 223 -14.84 0.96 -4.94
C TYR A 223 -14.22 0.62 -3.59
N GLN A 224 -15.04 0.25 -2.61
CA GLN A 224 -14.58 -0.11 -1.26
C GLN A 224 -14.85 -1.59 -1.01
N ILE A 225 -13.87 -2.29 -0.43
CA ILE A 225 -13.97 -3.72 -0.14
C ILE A 225 -13.29 -4.06 1.19
N LYS A 226 -13.86 -4.99 1.96
CA LYS A 226 -13.17 -5.58 3.10
C LYS A 226 -12.36 -6.78 2.66
N TYR A 227 -11.18 -6.94 3.23
CA TYR A 227 -10.33 -8.10 3.00
C TYR A 227 -11.04 -9.40 3.35
N GLU A 228 -11.86 -9.38 4.39
CA GLU A 228 -12.67 -10.49 4.86
C GLU A 228 -13.71 -10.89 3.79
N ASP A 229 -14.42 -9.93 3.19
CA ASP A 229 -15.36 -10.19 2.08
C ASP A 229 -14.65 -10.81 0.88
N LEU A 230 -13.46 -10.31 0.53
CA LEU A 230 -12.63 -10.86 -0.55
C LEU A 230 -12.19 -12.31 -0.27
N LEU A 231 -12.03 -12.69 0.99
CA LEU A 231 -11.69 -14.06 1.38
C LEU A 231 -12.90 -15.00 1.42
N GLU A 232 -14.04 -14.50 1.90
CA GLU A 232 -15.26 -15.30 2.06
C GLU A 232 -16.01 -15.50 0.74
N LYS A 233 -16.04 -14.47 -0.12
CA LYS A 233 -16.76 -14.47 -1.40
C LYS A 233 -15.85 -14.04 -2.55
N PRO A 234 -14.71 -14.72 -2.78
CA PRO A 234 -13.68 -14.25 -3.69
C PRO A 234 -14.15 -14.12 -5.15
N GLU A 235 -14.97 -15.05 -5.64
CA GLU A 235 -15.48 -15.00 -7.02
C GLU A 235 -16.40 -13.80 -7.24
N TYR A 236 -17.34 -13.56 -6.31
CA TYR A 236 -18.25 -12.42 -6.37
C TYR A 236 -17.47 -11.09 -6.31
N SER A 237 -16.61 -10.94 -5.32
CA SER A 237 -15.80 -9.73 -5.15
C SER A 237 -14.92 -9.44 -6.36
N LEU A 238 -14.31 -10.47 -6.96
CA LEU A 238 -13.42 -10.28 -8.10
C LEU A 238 -14.17 -9.89 -9.39
N LYS A 239 -15.40 -10.40 -9.58
CA LYS A 239 -16.29 -9.99 -10.68
C LYS A 239 -16.69 -8.52 -10.57
N GLU A 240 -17.20 -8.11 -9.40
CA GLU A 240 -17.57 -6.72 -9.12
C GLU A 240 -16.39 -5.75 -9.34
N LEU A 241 -15.20 -6.13 -8.86
CA LEU A 241 -13.97 -5.36 -9.08
C LEU A 241 -13.61 -5.25 -10.56
N ALA A 242 -13.72 -6.35 -11.31
CA ALA A 242 -13.42 -6.37 -12.74
C ALA A 242 -14.39 -5.48 -13.53
N GLU A 243 -15.68 -5.52 -13.21
CA GLU A 243 -16.70 -4.64 -13.79
C GLU A 243 -16.43 -3.17 -13.47
N PHE A 244 -16.14 -2.88 -12.19
CA PHE A 244 -15.82 -1.53 -11.73
C PHE A 244 -14.67 -0.90 -12.53
N ILE A 245 -13.60 -1.64 -12.82
CA ILE A 245 -12.45 -1.12 -13.58
C ILE A 245 -12.56 -1.31 -15.09
N GLY A 246 -13.51 -2.12 -15.57
CA GLY A 246 -13.70 -2.44 -16.99
C GLY A 246 -12.78 -3.54 -17.53
N LEU A 247 -12.28 -4.44 -16.68
CA LEU A 247 -11.52 -5.61 -17.13
C LEU A 247 -12.45 -6.70 -17.67
N LYS A 248 -12.04 -7.34 -18.77
CA LYS A 248 -12.75 -8.49 -19.32
C LYS A 248 -12.41 -9.74 -18.50
N TYR A 249 -13.43 -10.53 -18.19
CA TYR A 249 -13.27 -11.79 -17.48
C TYR A 249 -14.24 -12.85 -18.02
N ASN A 250 -13.99 -14.11 -17.68
CA ASN A 250 -14.95 -15.21 -17.84
C ASN A 250 -14.97 -16.04 -16.56
N ASP A 251 -16.03 -16.81 -16.36
CA ASP A 251 -16.25 -17.53 -15.10
C ASP A 251 -15.18 -18.58 -14.80
N GLU A 252 -14.63 -19.24 -15.82
CA GLU A 252 -13.56 -20.22 -15.66
C GLU A 252 -12.25 -19.59 -15.16
N LEU A 253 -11.89 -18.42 -15.70
CA LEU A 253 -10.72 -17.66 -15.30
C LEU A 253 -10.87 -17.18 -13.86
N ILE A 254 -12.03 -16.65 -13.48
CA ILE A 254 -12.32 -16.20 -12.12
C ILE A 254 -12.14 -17.37 -11.14
N LYS A 255 -12.80 -18.51 -11.40
CA LYS A 255 -12.66 -19.74 -10.57
C LYS A 255 -11.22 -20.20 -10.45
N LYS A 256 -10.45 -20.14 -11.54
CA LYS A 256 -9.03 -20.52 -11.56
C LYS A 256 -8.20 -19.60 -10.66
N ILE A 257 -8.38 -18.28 -10.78
CA ILE A 257 -7.62 -17.27 -10.04
C ILE A 257 -7.96 -17.34 -8.53
N THR A 258 -9.20 -17.63 -8.17
CA THR A 258 -9.67 -17.64 -6.77
C THR A 258 -9.43 -18.96 -6.03
N LYS A 259 -9.12 -20.05 -6.74
CA LYS A 259 -8.97 -21.42 -6.19
C LYS A 259 -7.99 -21.55 -5.00
N GLY A 260 -7.00 -20.65 -4.89
CA GLY A 260 -5.99 -20.67 -3.83
C GLY A 260 -6.28 -19.78 -2.62
N ILE A 261 -7.44 -19.11 -2.59
CA ILE A 261 -7.79 -18.18 -1.53
C ILE A 261 -8.21 -18.95 -0.28
N ASN A 262 -7.57 -18.63 0.84
CA ASN A 262 -7.84 -19.27 2.13
C ASN A 262 -8.74 -18.38 2.98
N SER A 263 -10.00 -18.79 3.13
CA SER A 263 -11.03 -18.12 3.95
C SER A 263 -10.71 -18.13 5.45
N ASP A 264 -9.96 -19.11 5.97
CA ASP A 264 -9.58 -19.21 7.39
C ASP A 264 -8.68 -18.07 7.88
N ARG A 265 -8.19 -17.23 6.96
CA ARG A 265 -7.41 -16.03 7.25
C ARG A 265 -8.28 -14.82 7.59
N ALA A 266 -9.59 -14.88 7.36
CA ALA A 266 -10.52 -13.87 7.83
C ALA A 266 -10.59 -13.90 9.36
N TYR A 267 -10.53 -12.73 10.01
CA TYR A 267 -10.59 -12.59 11.47
C TYR A 267 -9.61 -13.50 12.22
N SER A 268 -8.40 -13.71 11.68
CA SER A 268 -7.43 -14.68 12.20
C SER A 268 -6.95 -14.37 13.62
N TYR A 269 -7.01 -13.11 14.04
CA TYR A 269 -6.65 -12.65 15.38
C TYR A 269 -7.41 -13.38 16.48
N ARG A 270 -8.65 -13.83 16.22
CA ARG A 270 -9.48 -14.58 17.19
C ARG A 270 -8.84 -15.90 17.61
N LYS A 271 -7.91 -16.44 16.80
CA LYS A 271 -7.21 -17.69 17.09
C LYS A 271 -5.99 -17.50 17.99
N PHE A 272 -5.45 -16.27 18.10
CA PHE A 272 -4.14 -16.03 18.71
C PHE A 272 -4.13 -14.94 19.79
N LEU A 273 -5.16 -14.08 19.85
CA LEU A 273 -5.31 -13.05 20.88
C LEU A 273 -6.34 -13.50 21.92
N ASP A 274 -6.06 -13.23 23.19
CA ASP A 274 -7.02 -13.44 24.28
C ASP A 274 -8.09 -12.34 24.32
N SER A 275 -9.19 -12.62 25.02
CA SER A 275 -10.35 -11.73 25.10
C SER A 275 -10.04 -10.38 25.75
N ASN A 276 -9.10 -10.32 26.70
CA ASN A 276 -8.74 -9.05 27.36
C ASN A 276 -8.00 -8.15 26.38
N THR A 277 -7.00 -8.69 25.68
CA THR A 277 -6.25 -7.97 24.64
C THR A 277 -7.16 -7.44 23.52
N ILE A 278 -8.18 -8.22 23.12
CA ILE A 278 -9.20 -7.77 22.16
C ILE A 278 -10.01 -6.61 22.74
N ASN A 279 -10.46 -6.74 24.00
CA ASN A 279 -11.29 -5.74 24.66
C ASN A 279 -10.58 -4.39 24.85
N ASP A 280 -9.28 -4.40 25.16
CA ASP A 280 -8.46 -3.20 25.34
C ASP A 280 -8.43 -2.29 24.10
N HIS A 281 -8.73 -2.84 22.92
CA HIS A 281 -8.67 -2.13 21.65
C HIS A 281 -10.05 -1.82 21.05
N ASN A 282 -11.14 -2.28 21.69
CA ASN A 282 -12.50 -2.15 21.15
C ASN A 282 -12.89 -0.69 20.88
N ASP A 283 -12.46 0.26 21.71
CA ASP A 283 -12.82 1.67 21.54
C ASP A 283 -12.24 2.28 20.26
N ILE A 284 -11.06 1.84 19.83
CA ILE A 284 -10.47 2.26 18.55
C ILE A 284 -11.16 1.53 17.40
N LEU A 285 -11.41 0.22 17.54
CA LEU A 285 -11.98 -0.62 16.48
C LEU A 285 -13.40 -0.19 16.10
N LYS A 286 -14.25 0.14 17.08
CA LYS A 286 -15.65 0.58 16.90
C LYS A 286 -15.81 1.85 16.06
N ASN A 287 -14.75 2.65 15.90
CA ASN A 287 -14.78 3.85 15.06
C ASN A 287 -14.67 3.53 13.56
N HIS A 288 -14.48 2.27 13.20
CA HIS A 288 -14.42 1.78 11.84
C HIS A 288 -15.54 0.78 11.60
N ASP A 289 -15.83 0.48 10.34
CA ASP A 289 -16.94 -0.40 9.95
C ASP A 289 -16.59 -1.89 10.21
N TYR A 290 -16.25 -2.23 11.45
CA TYR A 290 -15.84 -3.55 11.94
C TYR A 290 -16.47 -3.88 13.29
#